data_AF-A0A0X3TWK7-F1
#
_entry.id   AF-A0A0X3TWK7-F1
#
_cell.length_a   1.000
_cell.length_b   1.000
_cell.length_c   1.000
_cell.angle_alpha   90.00
_cell.angle_beta   90.00
_cell.angle_gamma   90.00
#
_symmetry.space_group_name_H-M   'P 1'
#
loop_
_entity.id
_entity.type
_entity.pdbx_description
1 polymer ?
#
loop_
_entity_poly.entity_id
_entity_poly.type
_entity_poly.pdbx_seq_one_letter_code
_entity_poly.pdbx_strand_id
1 'polypeptide(L)'
;MAAAGLDVLFVGDPLDMTWLSGYDGWSFCVHQGVLVLYDHDPIWWGRNEDANGARRTVWMPDERIRGYADHYVQSTVCHPMQDLAALIRVCGLETGRIGVELDNYYYTAKAYLSLMAKLLVSRNM
;
A
#
# COMPACT_ATOMS: atom_id res chain seq x y z
N MET A 1 -14.20 6.92 -4.13
CA MET A 1 -13.10 7.91 -4.25
C MET A 1 -13.60 9.25 -4.76
N ALA A 2 -14.26 9.34 -5.93
CA ALA A 2 -14.70 10.60 -6.54
C ALA A 2 -15.50 11.52 -5.61
N ALA A 3 -16.54 10.99 -4.96
CA ALA A 3 -17.39 11.76 -4.04
C ALA A 3 -16.63 12.34 -2.82
N ALA A 4 -15.51 11.73 -2.42
CA ALA A 4 -14.66 12.19 -1.31
C ALA A 4 -13.45 13.02 -1.77
N GLY A 5 -13.29 13.22 -3.09
CA GLY A 5 -12.14 13.90 -3.68
C GLY A 5 -10.81 13.25 -3.31
N LEU A 6 -10.74 11.91 -3.31
CA LEU A 6 -9.50 11.17 -3.07
C LEU A 6 -8.84 10.82 -4.39
N ASP A 7 -7.55 11.08 -4.56
CA ASP A 7 -6.79 10.77 -5.79
C ASP A 7 -6.36 9.30 -5.83
N VAL A 8 -6.16 8.71 -4.67
CA VAL A 8 -5.75 7.31 -4.49
C VAL A 8 -6.23 6.80 -3.13
N LEU A 9 -6.52 5.51 -3.04
CA LEU A 9 -6.90 4.85 -1.79
C LEU A 9 -5.90 3.72 -1.48
N PHE A 10 -5.33 3.73 -0.29
CA PHE A 10 -4.55 2.61 0.23
C PHE A 10 -5.43 1.78 1.16
N VAL A 11 -5.67 0.53 0.77
CA VAL A 11 -6.49 -0.47 1.47
C VAL A 11 -5.57 -1.49 2.11
N GLY A 12 -5.56 -1.58 3.43
CA GLY A 12 -4.74 -2.52 4.20
C GLY A 12 -5.55 -3.65 4.83
N ASP A 13 -6.89 -3.57 4.83
CA ASP A 13 -7.76 -4.65 5.28
C ASP A 13 -7.64 -5.89 4.39
N PRO A 14 -7.31 -7.09 4.92
CA PRO A 14 -7.18 -8.28 4.10
C PRO A 14 -8.46 -8.68 3.36
N LEU A 15 -9.65 -8.45 3.93
CA LEU A 15 -10.91 -8.80 3.28
C LEU A 15 -11.19 -7.85 2.11
N ASP A 16 -10.96 -6.55 2.31
CA ASP A 16 -11.12 -5.56 1.23
C ASP A 16 -10.06 -5.74 0.15
N MET A 17 -8.81 -6.10 0.52
CA MET A 17 -7.77 -6.49 -0.42
C MET A 17 -8.21 -7.69 -1.28
N THR A 18 -8.72 -8.76 -0.67
CA THR A 18 -9.26 -9.93 -1.37
C THR A 18 -10.39 -9.52 -2.30
N TRP A 19 -11.35 -8.72 -1.83
CA TRP A 19 -12.49 -8.29 -2.62
C TRP A 19 -12.09 -7.45 -3.85
N LEU A 20 -11.12 -6.53 -3.68
CA LEU A 20 -10.67 -5.63 -4.75
C LEU A 20 -9.76 -6.29 -5.78
N SER A 21 -8.89 -7.20 -5.33
CA SER A 21 -7.76 -7.69 -6.14
C SER A 21 -7.80 -9.19 -6.42
N GLY A 22 -8.60 -9.97 -5.69
CA GLY A 22 -8.52 -11.43 -5.68
C GLY A 22 -7.34 -11.97 -4.86
N TYR A 23 -6.58 -11.12 -4.16
CA TYR A 23 -5.49 -11.59 -3.30
C TYR A 23 -5.98 -12.57 -2.24
N ASP A 24 -5.29 -13.69 -2.10
CA ASP A 24 -5.53 -14.66 -1.03
C ASP A 24 -4.19 -15.15 -0.46
N GLY A 25 -4.13 -15.27 0.86
CA GLY A 25 -2.91 -15.63 1.57
C GLY A 25 -2.93 -15.23 3.05
N TRP A 26 -2.37 -16.12 3.88
CA TRP A 26 -2.11 -15.81 5.28
C TRP A 26 -0.83 -14.99 5.40
N SER A 27 -0.94 -13.68 5.22
CA SER A 27 0.20 -12.75 5.19
C SER A 27 -0.04 -11.46 5.97
N PHE A 28 -1.21 -11.29 6.58
CA PHE A 28 -1.61 -10.09 7.31
C PHE A 28 -0.87 -9.87 8.64
N CYS A 29 0.07 -10.74 9.00
CA CYS A 29 1.00 -10.51 10.11
C CYS A 29 2.13 -9.52 9.76
N VAL A 30 2.28 -9.13 8.48
CA VAL A 30 3.17 -8.07 8.01
C VAL A 30 2.37 -6.96 7.32
N HIS A 31 3.00 -5.79 7.13
CA HIS A 31 2.36 -4.69 6.42
C HIS A 31 2.18 -5.02 4.94
N GLN A 32 0.98 -4.81 4.43
CA GLN A 32 0.63 -5.00 3.03
C GLN A 32 -0.61 -4.17 2.70
N GLY A 33 -0.98 -4.11 1.42
CA GLY A 33 -2.18 -3.45 0.99
C GLY A 33 -2.36 -3.44 -0.51
N VAL A 34 -3.47 -2.85 -0.95
CA VAL A 34 -3.78 -2.59 -2.35
C VAL A 34 -3.91 -1.09 -2.53
N LEU A 35 -3.17 -0.55 -3.50
CA LEU A 35 -3.26 0.84 -3.92
C LEU A 35 -4.27 0.95 -5.07
N VAL A 36 -5.43 1.53 -4.79
CA VAL A 36 -6.52 1.72 -5.76
C VAL A 36 -6.37 3.09 -6.44
N LEU A 37 -6.27 3.07 -7.76
CA LEU A 37 -6.11 4.22 -8.64
C LEU A 37 -7.42 4.50 -9.39
N TYR A 38 -7.58 5.69 -9.96
CA TYR A 38 -8.79 6.03 -10.74
C TYR A 38 -8.87 5.31 -12.08
N ASP A 39 -7.83 5.48 -12.92
CA ASP A 39 -7.88 5.12 -14.34
C ASP A 39 -6.97 3.93 -14.68
N HIS A 40 -6.56 3.20 -13.65
CA HIS A 40 -5.57 2.13 -13.75
C HIS A 40 -5.91 0.98 -12.81
N ASP A 41 -5.52 -0.23 -13.21
CA ASP A 41 -5.60 -1.40 -12.35
C ASP A 41 -4.90 -1.14 -11.00
N PRO A 42 -5.44 -1.69 -9.90
CA PRO A 42 -4.86 -1.52 -8.58
C PRO A 42 -3.47 -2.17 -8.51
N ILE A 43 -2.66 -1.71 -7.55
CA ILE A 43 -1.33 -2.26 -7.31
C ILE A 43 -1.38 -3.03 -5.99
N TRP A 44 -1.09 -4.33 -6.04
CA TRP A 44 -0.82 -5.08 -4.80
C TRP A 44 0.57 -4.70 -4.29
N TRP A 45 0.67 -4.37 -3.01
CA TRP A 45 1.92 -4.01 -2.34
C TRP A 45 2.09 -4.81 -1.05
N GLY A 46 3.25 -5.43 -0.85
CA GLY A 46 3.50 -6.27 0.32
C GLY A 46 4.92 -6.80 0.41
N ARG A 47 5.17 -7.78 1.29
CA ARG A 47 6.49 -8.41 1.42
C ARG A 47 6.84 -9.19 0.14
N ASN A 48 8.11 -9.15 -0.25
CA ASN A 48 8.60 -9.82 -1.47
C ASN A 48 8.28 -11.32 -1.53
N GLU A 49 8.34 -12.04 -0.42
CA GLU A 49 7.99 -13.47 -0.35
C GLU A 49 6.52 -13.70 -0.73
N ASP A 50 5.62 -12.84 -0.25
CA ASP A 50 4.18 -12.93 -0.46
C ASP A 50 3.75 -12.48 -1.87
N ALA A 51 4.63 -11.79 -2.61
CA ALA A 51 4.39 -11.40 -4.01
C ALA A 51 4.17 -12.62 -4.93
N ASN A 52 4.76 -13.78 -4.60
CA ASN A 52 4.51 -15.01 -5.33
C ASN A 52 3.11 -15.57 -5.11
N GLY A 53 2.55 -15.35 -3.91
CA GLY A 53 1.14 -15.62 -3.62
C GLY A 53 0.26 -14.69 -4.44
N ALA A 54 0.57 -13.39 -4.42
CA ALA A 54 -0.15 -12.40 -5.21
C ALA A 54 -0.20 -12.76 -6.69
N ARG A 55 0.94 -13.12 -7.31
CA ARG A 55 1.03 -13.56 -8.72
C ARG A 55 0.10 -14.72 -9.09
N ARG A 56 -0.32 -15.52 -8.11
CA ARG A 56 -1.17 -16.70 -8.32
C ARG A 56 -2.65 -16.42 -8.09
N THR A 57 -2.98 -15.33 -7.41
CA THR A 57 -4.33 -15.08 -6.92
C THR A 57 -4.93 -13.80 -7.48
N VAL A 58 -4.14 -12.75 -7.65
CA VAL A 58 -4.67 -11.45 -8.09
C VAL A 58 -5.05 -11.47 -9.57
N TRP A 59 -6.05 -10.67 -9.94
CA TRP A 59 -6.49 -10.57 -11.33
C TRP A 59 -5.64 -9.58 -12.16
N MET A 60 -4.98 -8.63 -11.51
CA MET A 60 -4.13 -7.63 -12.17
C MET A 60 -2.85 -8.27 -12.73
N PRO A 61 -2.23 -7.70 -13.78
CA PRO A 61 -1.02 -8.26 -14.37
C PRO A 61 0.20 -8.14 -13.44
N ASP A 62 1.23 -8.95 -13.68
CA ASP A 62 2.43 -9.05 -12.83
C ASP A 62 3.14 -7.71 -12.57
N GLU A 63 3.06 -6.76 -13.51
CA GLU A 63 3.64 -5.41 -13.34
C GLU A 63 2.94 -4.60 -12.25
N ARG A 64 1.73 -4.99 -11.83
CA ARG A 64 0.95 -4.40 -10.74
C ARG A 64 1.23 -5.05 -9.38
N ILE A 65 2.22 -5.93 -9.29
CA ILE A 65 2.64 -6.58 -8.06
C ILE A 65 3.96 -5.96 -7.61
N ARG A 66 3.96 -5.31 -6.45
CA ARG A 66 5.11 -4.59 -5.89
C ARG A 66 5.49 -5.15 -4.53
N GLY A 67 6.67 -5.75 -4.43
CA GLY A 67 7.21 -6.23 -3.18
C GLY A 67 8.24 -5.26 -2.59
N TYR A 68 8.22 -5.04 -1.28
CA TYR A 68 9.25 -4.29 -0.58
C TYR A 68 10.38 -5.21 -0.08
N ALA A 69 11.57 -4.63 0.09
CA ALA A 69 12.77 -5.36 0.49
C ALA A 69 12.71 -5.88 1.95
N ASP A 70 13.32 -7.04 2.19
CA ASP A 70 13.22 -7.77 3.46
C ASP A 70 13.74 -6.99 4.67
N HIS A 71 14.68 -6.06 4.47
CA HIS A 71 15.22 -5.23 5.56
C HIS A 71 14.18 -4.31 6.22
N TYR A 72 12.99 -4.15 5.63
CA TYR A 72 11.86 -3.46 6.27
C TYR A 72 11.05 -4.35 7.22
N VAL A 73 11.14 -5.68 7.09
CA VAL A 73 10.36 -6.63 7.89
C VAL A 73 10.86 -6.59 9.35
N GLN A 74 9.96 -6.26 10.28
CA GLN A 74 10.24 -6.17 11.73
C GLN A 74 11.43 -5.26 12.09
N SER A 75 11.76 -4.31 11.21
CA SER A 75 12.87 -3.38 11.43
C SER A 75 12.53 -2.33 12.49
N THR A 76 13.53 -1.98 13.31
CA THR A 76 13.45 -0.88 14.28
C THR A 76 13.95 0.45 13.71
N VAL A 77 14.63 0.43 12.55
CA VAL A 77 15.28 1.61 11.94
C VAL A 77 14.54 2.12 10.70
N CYS A 78 13.81 1.26 10.01
CA CYS A 78 12.98 1.61 8.86
C CYS A 78 11.60 0.97 8.98
N HIS A 79 10.65 1.41 8.15
CA HIS A 79 9.26 0.94 8.20
C HIS A 79 8.74 0.70 6.78
N PRO A 80 7.97 -0.37 6.50
CA PRO A 80 7.45 -0.65 5.16
C PRO A 80 6.73 0.54 4.51
N MET A 81 5.98 1.33 5.29
CA MET A 81 5.33 2.55 4.77
C MET A 81 6.26 3.60 4.14
N GLN A 82 7.58 3.53 4.38
CA GLN A 82 8.55 4.36 3.65
C GLN A 82 8.70 3.92 2.20
N ASP A 83 8.64 2.60 1.95
CA ASP A 83 8.61 2.01 0.61
C ASP A 83 7.28 2.31 -0.09
N LEU A 84 6.15 2.17 0.63
CA LEU A 84 4.83 2.58 0.11
C LEU A 84 4.82 4.05 -0.33
N ALA A 85 5.41 4.96 0.47
CA ALA A 85 5.53 6.37 0.10
C ALA A 85 6.35 6.58 -1.18
N ALA A 86 7.40 5.79 -1.40
CA ALA A 86 8.17 5.82 -2.63
C ALA A 86 7.36 5.30 -3.82
N LEU A 87 6.58 4.23 -3.64
CA LEU A 87 5.67 3.71 -4.66
C LEU A 87 4.61 4.77 -5.07
N ILE A 88 4.01 5.46 -4.10
CA ILE A 88 3.04 6.53 -4.35
C ILE A 88 3.66 7.67 -5.18
N ARG A 89 4.92 8.05 -4.90
CA ARG A 89 5.67 9.05 -5.71
C ARG A 89 5.93 8.57 -7.13
N VAL A 90 6.30 7.30 -7.30
CA VAL A 90 6.50 6.72 -8.64
C VAL A 90 5.20 6.74 -9.45
N CYS A 91 4.04 6.66 -8.78
CA CYS A 91 2.74 6.81 -9.41
C CYS A 91 2.33 8.28 -9.68
N GLY A 92 3.16 9.27 -9.32
CA GLY A 92 2.86 10.70 -9.50
C GLY A 92 1.77 11.23 -8.57
N LEU A 93 1.59 10.60 -7.40
CA LEU A 93 0.51 10.87 -6.45
C LEU A 93 0.99 11.47 -5.13
N GLU A 94 2.22 11.98 -5.09
CA GLU A 94 2.84 12.50 -3.87
C GLU A 94 2.19 13.78 -3.33
N THR A 95 1.54 14.56 -4.19
CA THR A 95 0.77 15.75 -3.79
C THR A 95 -0.73 15.47 -3.65
N GLY A 96 -1.16 14.28 -4.07
CA GLY A 96 -2.56 13.85 -4.12
C GLY A 96 -3.18 13.63 -2.74
N ARG A 97 -4.51 13.57 -2.72
CA ARG A 97 -5.35 13.24 -1.57
C ARG A 97 -5.46 11.73 -1.41
N ILE A 98 -4.62 11.20 -0.53
CA ILE A 98 -4.53 9.76 -0.27
C ILE A 98 -5.52 9.37 0.83
N GLY A 99 -6.44 8.47 0.52
CA GLY A 99 -7.31 7.83 1.51
C GLY A 99 -6.60 6.67 2.18
N VAL A 100 -6.85 6.48 3.48
CA VAL A 100 -6.34 5.36 4.29
C VAL A 100 -7.40 4.92 5.31
N GLU A 101 -7.29 3.69 5.79
CA GLU A 101 -8.23 3.08 6.73
C GLU A 101 -7.78 3.32 8.18
N LEU A 102 -8.00 4.53 8.69
CA LEU A 102 -7.43 5.00 9.96
C LEU A 102 -7.79 4.15 11.19
N ASP A 103 -8.89 3.41 11.15
CA ASP A 103 -9.39 2.57 12.25
C ASP A 103 -9.35 1.07 11.92
N ASN A 104 -8.53 0.67 10.95
CA ASN A 104 -8.37 -0.74 10.58
C ASN A 104 -7.35 -1.45 11.49
N TYR A 105 -7.61 -2.73 11.79
CA TYR A 105 -6.78 -3.61 12.62
C TYR A 105 -5.29 -3.62 12.24
N TYR A 106 -4.98 -3.59 10.94
CA TYR A 106 -3.61 -3.74 10.44
C TYR A 106 -2.96 -2.40 10.06
N TYR A 107 -3.73 -1.32 10.08
CA TYR A 107 -3.25 0.02 9.82
C TYR A 107 -2.84 0.73 11.12
N THR A 108 -1.62 0.46 11.56
CA THR A 108 -1.15 0.90 12.88
C THR A 108 -0.84 2.40 12.93
N ALA A 109 -0.80 2.96 14.14
CA ALA A 109 -0.36 4.33 14.36
C ALA A 109 1.06 4.60 13.80
N LYS A 110 1.98 3.63 13.92
CA LYS A 110 3.34 3.76 13.38
C LYS A 110 3.35 3.78 11.85
N ALA A 111 2.47 3.01 11.20
CA ALA A 111 2.28 3.04 9.76
C ALA A 111 1.85 4.44 9.29
N TYR A 112 0.80 4.99 9.89
CA TYR A 112 0.29 6.33 9.58
C TYR A 112 1.37 7.41 9.74
N LEU A 113 2.05 7.45 10.90
CA LEU A 113 3.09 8.43 11.17
C LEU A 113 4.27 8.32 10.19
N SER A 114 4.67 7.09 9.84
CA SER A 114 5.77 6.85 8.90
C SER A 114 5.42 7.29 7.48
N LEU A 115 4.19 7.00 7.02
CA LEU A 115 3.70 7.42 5.72
C LEU A 115 3.62 8.96 5.64
N MET A 116 3.05 9.59 6.67
CA MET A 116 2.93 11.04 6.74
C MET A 116 4.28 11.75 6.75
N ALA A 117 5.24 11.26 7.53
CA ALA A 117 6.59 11.81 7.57
C ALA A 117 7.28 11.78 6.18
N LYS A 118 6.96 10.81 5.33
CA LYS A 118 7.55 10.71 3.99
C LYS A 118 6.79 11.53 2.95
N LEU A 119 5.48 11.71 3.05
CA LEU A 119 4.71 12.43 2.04
C LEU A 119 4.57 13.93 2.30
N LEU A 120 4.58 14.38 3.56
CA LEU A 120 4.42 15.80 3.90
C LEU A 120 5.70 16.62 3.64
N VAL A 121 6.88 16.02 3.72
CA VAL A 121 8.15 16.73 3.43
C VAL A 121 8.18 17.23 1.98
N SER A 122 7.52 16.55 1.05
CA SER A 122 7.43 16.90 -0.36
C SER A 122 6.51 18.09 -0.68
N ARG A 123 5.74 18.61 0.28
CA ARG A 123 4.84 19.77 0.07
C ARG A 123 5.47 21.14 0.37
N ASN A 124 6.68 21.17 0.94
CA ASN A 124 7.34 22.40 1.40
C ASN A 124 8.61 22.76 0.60
N MET A 125 8.79 22.19 -0.59
CA MET A 125 9.79 22.59 -1.59
C MET A 125 9.08 22.99 -2.88
#